data_AF-J2MXH4-F1
#
_entry.id   AF-J2MXH4-F1
#
_cell.length_a   1.000
_cell.length_b   1.000
_cell.length_c   1.000
_cell.angle_alpha   90.00
_cell.angle_beta   90.00
_cell.angle_gamma   90.00
#
_symmetry.space_group_name_H-M   'P 1'
#
loop_
_entity.id
_entity.type
_entity.pdbx_description
1 polymer ?
#
loop_
_entity_poly.entity_id
_entity_poly.type
_entity_poly.pdbx_seq_one_letter_code
_entity_poly.pdbx_strand_id
1 'polypeptide(L)'
;MTQALSQAKIPGLHALKKIKPKDFEDDLEGQQGIIFFKDFWRRGSETIGNRSGDHIDLWNGRRLTDWLSYPRIQLGFSIEGSFSDYHESKEIWFWKVI
;
A
#
# COMPACT_ATOMS: atom_id res chain seq x y z
N MET A 1 2.53 13.16 -3.85
CA MET A 1 1.06 13.03 -3.70
C MET A 1 0.65 12.78 -2.25
N THR A 2 1.15 11.74 -1.60
CA THR A 2 0.72 11.35 -0.23
C THR A 2 1.04 12.36 0.88
N GLN A 3 2.12 13.14 0.76
CA GLN A 3 2.39 14.24 1.70
C GLN A 3 1.27 15.28 1.74
N ALA A 4 0.64 15.58 0.60
CA ALA A 4 -0.49 16.50 0.54
C ALA A 4 -1.73 15.91 1.22
N LEU A 5 -1.99 14.61 1.04
CA LEU A 5 -3.09 13.91 1.71
C LEU A 5 -2.94 13.94 3.24
N SER A 6 -1.71 13.80 3.75
CA SER A 6 -1.43 13.89 5.19
C SER A 6 -1.69 15.27 5.80
N GLN A 7 -1.71 16.33 4.99
CA GLN A 7 -1.88 17.72 5.44
C GLN A 7 -3.28 18.25 5.16
N ALA A 8 -4.01 17.62 4.24
CA ALA A 8 -5.34 18.04 3.84
C ALA A 8 -6.36 17.83 4.97
N LYS A 9 -7.25 18.81 5.16
CA LYS A 9 -8.41 18.69 6.05
C LYS A 9 -9.62 18.25 5.22
N ILE A 10 -9.81 16.95 5.09
CA ILE A 10 -10.92 16.36 4.34
C ILE A 10 -11.96 15.85 5.34
N PRO A 11 -13.22 16.34 5.31
CA PRO A 11 -14.29 15.82 6.16
C PRO A 11 -14.46 14.31 5.99
N GLY A 12 -14.57 13.58 7.10
CA GLY A 12 -14.70 12.11 7.08
C GLY A 12 -13.39 11.34 6.89
N LEU A 13 -12.26 12.02 6.68
CA LEU A 13 -10.94 11.40 6.64
C LEU A 13 -10.18 11.63 7.94
N HIS A 14 -9.75 10.55 8.58
CA HIS A 14 -8.94 10.63 9.79
C HIS A 14 -7.49 10.99 9.48
N ALA A 15 -6.77 11.45 10.51
CA ALA A 15 -5.33 11.70 10.42
C ALA A 15 -4.56 10.43 10.04
N LEU A 16 -3.43 10.62 9.37
CA LEU A 16 -2.51 9.55 9.00
C LEU A 16 -2.12 8.68 10.20
N LYS A 17 -2.27 7.37 10.06
CA LYS A 17 -1.71 6.34 10.96
C LYS A 17 -0.64 5.55 10.22
N LYS A 18 0.56 5.43 10.80
CA LYS A 18 1.58 4.50 10.29
C LYS A 18 1.31 3.09 10.80
N ILE A 19 1.39 2.11 9.90
CA ILE A 19 1.12 0.69 10.17
C ILE A 19 2.40 -0.11 9.93
N LYS A 20 2.58 -1.18 10.69
CA LYS A 20 3.70 -2.09 10.49
C LYS A 20 3.43 -2.93 9.24
N PRO A 21 4.41 -3.08 8.33
CA PRO A 21 4.21 -3.85 7.11
C PRO A 21 3.86 -5.32 7.33
N LYS A 22 4.43 -5.97 8.35
CA LYS A 22 4.39 -7.43 8.50
C LYS A 22 2.99 -8.01 8.76
N ASP A 23 2.08 -7.25 9.36
CA ASP A 23 0.77 -7.73 9.82
C ASP A 23 -0.30 -6.63 9.63
N PHE A 24 -0.22 -5.88 8.52
CA PHE A 24 -1.05 -4.69 8.34
C PHE A 24 -2.53 -5.03 8.14
N GLU A 25 -2.82 -6.19 7.57
CA GLU A 25 -4.19 -6.67 7.33
C GLU A 25 -4.92 -6.88 8.65
N ASP A 26 -4.27 -7.54 9.62
CA ASP A 26 -4.80 -7.77 10.96
C ASP A 26 -5.01 -6.44 11.70
N ASP A 27 -4.04 -5.53 11.62
CA ASP A 27 -4.11 -4.19 12.22
C ASP A 27 -5.24 -3.32 11.64
N LEU A 28 -5.67 -3.61 10.41
CA LEU A 28 -6.68 -2.86 9.66
C LEU A 28 -7.99 -3.62 9.45
N GLU A 29 -8.14 -4.80 10.04
CA GLU A 29 -9.35 -5.61 9.92
C GLU A 29 -10.58 -4.81 10.38
N GLY A 30 -11.64 -4.85 9.57
CA GLY A 30 -12.90 -4.14 9.84
C GLY A 30 -12.83 -2.61 9.69
N GLN A 31 -11.67 -2.02 9.36
CA GLN A 31 -11.52 -0.60 9.08
C GLN A 31 -11.56 -0.34 7.58
N GLN A 32 -12.18 0.74 7.13
CA GLN A 32 -12.12 1.16 5.73
C GLN A 32 -11.34 2.46 5.58
N GLY A 33 -10.67 2.65 4.44
CA GLY A 33 -9.88 3.86 4.24
C GLY A 33 -8.99 3.84 3.01
N ILE A 34 -8.09 4.81 2.96
CA ILE A 34 -7.03 4.92 1.96
C ILE A 34 -5.77 4.31 2.56
N ILE A 35 -5.06 3.47 1.80
CA ILE A 35 -3.82 2.84 2.22
C ILE A 35 -2.70 3.15 1.20
N PHE A 36 -1.51 3.41 1.71
CA PHE A 36 -0.32 3.72 0.93
C PHE A 36 0.85 2.85 1.38
N PHE A 37 1.52 2.26 0.39
CA PHE A 37 2.68 1.40 0.53
C PHE A 37 3.90 2.12 -0.03
N LYS A 38 4.81 2.51 0.85
CA LYS A 38 6.02 3.24 0.48
C LYS A 38 7.14 2.29 0.06
N ASP A 39 7.83 2.63 -1.03
CA ASP A 39 8.99 1.91 -1.55
C ASP A 39 8.68 0.41 -1.67
N PHE A 40 7.48 0.05 -2.12
CA PHE A 40 6.95 -1.30 -2.26
C PHE A 40 7.67 -2.10 -3.35
N TRP A 41 7.82 -1.55 -4.56
CA TRP A 41 8.31 -2.30 -5.73
C TRP A 41 9.51 -1.64 -6.42
N ARG A 42 10.29 -2.47 -7.12
CA ARG A 42 11.50 -2.05 -7.83
C ARG A 42 11.14 -1.36 -9.14
N ARG A 43 11.85 -0.29 -9.48
CA ARG A 43 11.82 0.35 -10.80
C ARG A 43 13.13 0.06 -11.55
N GLY A 44 13.02 -0.38 -12.80
CA GLY A 44 14.19 -0.63 -13.66
C GLY A 44 15.19 -1.60 -13.03
N SER A 45 16.44 -1.15 -12.87
CA SER A 45 17.55 -1.94 -12.31
C SER A 45 17.74 -1.78 -10.80
N GLU A 46 16.78 -1.19 -10.06
CA GLU A 46 16.82 -1.11 -8.60
C GLU A 46 16.94 -2.51 -7.98
N THR A 47 17.60 -2.61 -6.83
CA THR A 47 17.63 -3.75 -5.90
C THR A 47 16.47 -3.69 -4.89
N ILE A 48 16.27 -4.76 -4.12
CA ILE A 48 15.26 -4.81 -3.06
C ILE A 48 15.52 -3.76 -1.95
N GLY A 49 16.78 -3.45 -1.65
CA GLY A 49 17.13 -2.47 -0.61
C GLY A 49 16.92 -1.01 -1.03
N ASN A 50 17.04 -0.70 -2.33
CA ASN A 50 16.96 0.65 -2.89
C ASN A 50 15.75 0.88 -3.81
N ARG A 51 14.74 0.01 -3.74
CA ARG A 51 13.46 0.22 -4.44
C ARG A 51 12.80 1.55 -4.04
N SER A 52 12.14 2.17 -5.02
CA SER A 52 11.50 3.50 -4.89
C SER A 52 10.03 3.52 -5.33
N GLY A 53 9.48 2.40 -5.77
CA GLY A 53 8.12 2.34 -6.28
C GLY A 53 7.08 2.34 -5.17
N ASP A 54 6.26 3.38 -5.10
CA ASP A 54 5.11 3.43 -4.18
C ASP A 54 3.82 2.83 -4.78
N HIS A 55 2.84 2.52 -3.93
CA HIS A 55 1.46 2.15 -4.30
C HIS A 55 0.43 2.81 -3.38
N ILE A 56 -0.71 3.29 -3.91
CA ILE A 56 -1.84 3.81 -3.13
C ILE A 56 -3.13 3.13 -3.60
N ASP A 57 -3.99 2.77 -2.65
CA ASP A 57 -5.22 2.03 -2.92
C ASP A 57 -6.30 2.37 -1.87
N LEU A 58 -7.51 1.81 -2.05
CA LEU A 58 -8.53 1.79 -1.02
C LEU A 58 -8.54 0.42 -0.32
N TRP A 59 -8.77 0.45 0.98
CA TRP A 59 -8.92 -0.71 1.84
C TRP A 59 -10.35 -0.76 2.36
N ASN A 60 -11.00 -1.92 2.23
CA ASN A 60 -12.40 -2.09 2.59
C ASN A 60 -12.65 -2.81 3.92
N GLY A 61 -11.60 -3.03 4.74
CA GLY A 61 -11.68 -3.79 5.99
C GLY A 61 -11.27 -5.24 5.87
N ARG A 62 -11.05 -5.73 4.66
CA ARG A 62 -10.59 -7.11 4.42
C ARG A 62 -9.59 -7.23 3.27
N ARG A 63 -9.68 -6.35 2.28
CA ARG A 63 -8.83 -6.38 1.09
C ARG A 63 -8.74 -5.00 0.43
N LEU A 64 -7.77 -4.90 -0.48
CA LEU A 64 -7.65 -3.80 -1.43
C LEU A 64 -8.76 -3.85 -2.50
N THR A 65 -9.06 -2.72 -3.13
CA THR A 65 -10.21 -2.55 -4.05
C THR A 65 -10.09 -3.33 -5.36
N ASP A 66 -8.88 -3.61 -5.84
CA ASP A 66 -8.69 -3.89 -7.25
C ASP A 66 -8.74 -5.40 -7.58
N TRP A 67 -9.93 -5.85 -8.03
CA TRP A 67 -10.17 -7.21 -8.53
C TRP A 67 -9.41 -7.53 -9.83
N LEU A 68 -8.93 -6.53 -10.58
CA LEU A 68 -8.19 -6.71 -11.84
C LEU A 68 -6.67 -6.57 -11.65
N SER A 69 -6.22 -5.89 -10.59
CA SER A 69 -4.82 -5.89 -10.17
C SER A 69 -4.43 -7.11 -9.35
N TYR A 70 -5.37 -7.75 -8.66
CA TYR A 70 -5.10 -8.95 -7.86
C TYR A 70 -4.37 -10.05 -8.67
N PRO A 71 -4.78 -10.38 -9.92
CA PRO A 71 -4.02 -11.30 -10.76
C PRO A 71 -2.74 -10.70 -11.37
N ARG A 72 -2.66 -9.39 -11.57
CA ARG A 72 -1.43 -8.78 -12.14
C ARG A 72 -0.30 -8.70 -11.11
N ILE A 73 -0.66 -8.54 -9.84
CA ILE A 73 0.27 -8.42 -8.71
C ILE A 73 0.56 -9.81 -8.11
N GLN A 74 -0.41 -10.75 -8.09
CA GLN A 74 -0.20 -12.12 -7.59
C GLN A 74 0.05 -13.20 -8.66
N LEU A 75 -0.41 -13.03 -9.91
CA LEU A 75 -0.45 -14.07 -10.96
C LEU A 75 0.60 -13.85 -12.08
N GLY A 76 1.69 -13.13 -11.79
CA GLY A 76 2.97 -13.27 -12.50
C GLY A 76 2.93 -13.19 -14.04
N PHE A 77 2.74 -11.99 -14.60
CA PHE A 77 3.35 -11.72 -15.92
C PHE A 77 4.87 -11.58 -15.75
N SER A 78 5.48 -12.75 -15.76
CA SER A 78 6.86 -13.14 -15.57
C SER A 78 7.87 -12.33 -16.38
N ILE A 79 8.73 -11.59 -15.68
CA ILE A 79 10.14 -11.43 -16.03
C ILE A 79 10.91 -11.74 -14.73
N GLU A 80 11.80 -12.73 -14.78
CA GLU A 80 12.56 -13.23 -13.61
C GLU A 80 13.17 -12.08 -12.79
N GLY A 81 12.89 -12.07 -11.48
CA GLY A 81 13.51 -11.19 -10.49
C GLY A 81 12.66 -10.02 -9.95
N SER A 82 11.41 -9.84 -10.39
CA SER A 82 10.63 -8.60 -10.15
C SER A 82 9.43 -8.72 -9.20
N PHE A 83 9.41 -9.67 -8.26
CA PHE A 83 8.31 -9.74 -7.27
C PHE A 83 8.52 -8.76 -6.11
N SER A 84 7.44 -8.17 -5.62
CA SER A 84 7.44 -7.30 -4.44
C SER A 84 6.19 -7.62 -3.62
N ASP A 85 6.39 -7.97 -2.36
CA ASP A 85 5.35 -8.27 -1.38
C ASP A 85 5.00 -7.00 -0.60
N TYR A 86 3.71 -6.74 -0.34
CA TYR A 86 3.27 -5.54 0.39
C TYR A 86 3.82 -5.56 1.83
N HIS A 87 4.06 -6.74 2.39
CA HIS A 87 4.74 -6.90 3.67
C HIS A 87 6.19 -6.42 3.63
N GLU A 88 6.80 -6.32 2.45
CA GLU A 88 8.13 -5.77 2.31
C GLU A 88 8.12 -4.25 2.30
N SER A 89 7.00 -3.54 2.11
CA SER A 89 6.97 -2.06 2.08
C SER A 89 7.76 -1.44 3.23
N LYS A 90 8.54 -0.39 2.96
CA LYS A 90 9.36 0.25 4.02
C LYS A 90 8.49 0.94 5.05
N GLU A 91 7.36 1.50 4.62
CA GLU A 91 6.34 2.08 5.48
C GLU A 91 4.96 1.81 4.89
N ILE A 92 3.97 1.61 5.76
CA ILE A 92 2.55 1.62 5.38
C ILE A 92 1.85 2.77 6.10
N TRP A 93 1.08 3.53 5.33
CA TRP A 93 0.35 4.70 5.78
C TRP A 93 -1.14 4.49 5.54
N PHE A 94 -1.97 4.77 6.54
CA PHE A 94 -3.40 4.53 6.49
C PHE A 94 -4.19 5.77 6.93
N TRP A 95 -5.23 6.10 6.18
CA TRP A 95 -6.20 7.13 6.53
C TRP A 95 -7.59 6.49 6.57
N LYS A 96 -8.14 6.36 7.78
CA LYS A 96 -9.49 5.81 7.97
C LYS A 96 -10.54 6.75 7.38
N VAL A 97 -11.52 6.18 6.70
CA VAL A 97 -12.72 6.86 6.19
C VAL A 97 -13.93 6.41 7.02
N ILE A 98 -14.81 7.36 7.38
CA ILE A 98 -16.06 7.13 8.13
C ILE A 98 -17.29 7.44 7.30
#